data_AF-A0A0X8VAE6-F1
#
_entry.id   AF-A0A0X8VAE6-F1
#
_cell.length_a   1.000
_cell.length_b   1.000
_cell.length_c   1.000
_cell.angle_alpha   90.00
_cell.angle_beta   90.00
_cell.angle_gamma   90.00
#
_symmetry.space_group_name_H-M   'P 1'
#
loop_
_entity.id
_entity.type
_entity.pdbx_description
1 polymer ?
#
loop_
_entity_poly.entity_id
_entity_poly.type
_entity_poly.pdbx_seq_one_letter_code
_entity_poly.pdbx_strand_id
1 'polypeptide(L)'
;MMEELLEAVKNYLDITWDDADTNKKIKGIVTRGMEYLNHAAGGKQDYEKEGQARALLFEYAMYVNSGALNEFQQNYLHELMMLQIHQEVKNYEAEKNADVQ
;
A
#
# COMPACT_ATOMS: atom_id res chain seq x y z
N MET A 1 6.77 9.03 -10.54
CA MET A 1 5.71 8.04 -10.19
C MET A 1 6.28 6.98 -9.24
N MET A 2 6.83 5.85 -9.71
CA MET A 2 7.43 4.85 -8.78
C MET A 2 8.66 5.37 -8.03
N GLU A 3 9.48 6.23 -8.66
CA GLU A 3 10.65 6.86 -8.03
C GLU A 3 10.27 7.68 -6.79
N GLU A 4 9.24 8.53 -6.89
CA GLU A 4 8.80 9.40 -5.80
C GLU A 4 8.19 8.62 -4.64
N LEU A 5 7.43 7.56 -4.94
CA LEU A 5 6.90 6.66 -3.92
C LEU A 5 8.04 5.89 -3.23
N LEU A 6 9.04 5.44 -3.99
CA LEU A 6 10.22 4.77 -3.46
C LEU A 6 11.00 5.68 -2.50
N GLU A 7 11.25 6.93 -2.91
CA GLU A 7 11.92 7.93 -2.07
C GLU A 7 11.10 8.27 -0.83
N ALA A 8 9.78 8.39 -0.94
CA ALA A 8 8.91 8.62 0.21
C ALA A 8 8.95 7.45 1.22
N VAL A 9 8.94 6.21 0.73
CA VAL A 9 9.09 5.02 1.58
C VAL A 9 10.48 4.95 2.22
N LYS A 10 11.54 5.22 1.45
CA LYS A 10 12.91 5.29 2.00
C LYS A 10 13.00 6.32 3.13
N ASN A 11 12.47 7.53 2.89
CA ASN A 11 12.43 8.58 3.90
C ASN A 11 11.63 8.16 5.14
N TYR A 12 10.48 7.49 4.97
CA TYR A 12 9.70 6.95 6.09
C TYR A 12 10.46 5.88 6.90
N LEU A 13 11.35 5.13 6.25
CA LEU A 13 12.22 4.12 6.88
C LEU A 13 13.54 4.69 7.41
N ASP A 14 13.70 6.02 7.44
CA ASP A 14 14.94 6.72 7.79
C ASP A 14 16.16 6.33 6.91
N ILE A 15 15.90 5.85 5.69
CA ILE A 15 16.93 5.53 4.70
C ILE A 15 17.22 6.78 3.88
N THR A 16 18.27 7.50 4.25
CA THR A 16 18.65 8.79 3.64
C THR A 16 19.77 8.70 2.62
N TRP A 17 20.34 7.51 2.41
CA TRP A 17 21.40 7.28 1.43
C TRP A 17 20.86 6.73 0.11
N ASP A 18 21.64 6.95 -0.94
CA ASP A 18 21.38 6.38 -2.26
C ASP A 18 22.35 5.22 -2.52
N ASP A 19 21.81 4.00 -2.51
CA ASP A 19 22.56 2.77 -2.74
C ASP A 19 21.72 1.83 -3.63
N ALA A 20 22.36 1.28 -4.67
CA ALA A 20 21.67 0.51 -5.71
C ALA A 20 21.00 -0.76 -5.16
N ASP A 21 21.65 -1.45 -4.23
CA ASP A 21 21.13 -2.68 -3.64
C ASP A 21 19.98 -2.38 -2.67
N THR A 22 20.14 -1.32 -1.86
CA THR A 22 19.09 -0.82 -0.96
C THR A 22 17.86 -0.38 -1.77
N ASN A 23 18.03 0.43 -2.81
CA ASN A 23 16.93 0.87 -3.67
C ASN A 23 16.22 -0.31 -4.33
N LYS A 24 16.98 -1.29 -4.85
CA LYS A 24 16.42 -2.51 -5.43
C LYS A 24 15.60 -3.31 -4.40
N LYS A 25 16.10 -3.43 -3.18
CA LYS A 25 15.40 -4.11 -2.07
C LYS A 25 14.10 -3.39 -1.73
N ILE A 26 14.15 -2.09 -1.46
CA ILE A 26 12.96 -1.30 -1.08
C ILE A 26 11.93 -1.30 -2.22
N LYS A 27 12.36 -1.16 -3.48
CA LYS A 27 11.46 -1.26 -4.64
C LYS A 27 10.71 -2.59 -4.69
N GLY A 28 11.40 -3.70 -4.38
CA GLY A 28 10.77 -5.02 -4.28
C GLY A 28 9.82 -5.15 -3.09
N ILE A 29 10.07 -4.46 -1.98
CA ILE A 29 9.13 -4.38 -0.84
C ILE A 29 7.88 -3.60 -1.23
N VAL A 30 8.05 -2.40 -1.81
CA VAL A 30 6.95 -1.52 -2.24
C VAL A 30 6.05 -2.23 -3.26
N THR A 31 6.63 -2.89 -4.26
CA THR A 31 5.86 -3.60 -5.29
C THR A 31 4.99 -4.71 -4.68
N ARG A 32 5.57 -5.54 -3.79
CA ARG A 32 4.84 -6.62 -3.11
C ARG A 32 3.77 -6.08 -2.16
N GLY A 33 4.05 -4.98 -1.46
CA GLY A 33 3.09 -4.31 -0.57
C GLY A 33 1.89 -3.77 -1.35
N MET A 34 2.11 -3.15 -2.51
CA MET A 34 1.01 -2.70 -3.38
C MET A 34 0.16 -3.88 -3.86
N GLU A 35 0.77 -4.97 -4.31
CA GLU A 35 0.03 -6.17 -4.74
C GLU A 35 -0.79 -6.77 -3.59
N TYR A 36 -0.20 -6.89 -2.40
CA TYR A 36 -0.87 -7.37 -1.20
C TYR A 36 -2.08 -6.50 -0.85
N LEU A 37 -1.90 -5.18 -0.80
CA LEU A 37 -2.96 -4.24 -0.42
C LEU A 37 -4.05 -4.15 -1.49
N ASN A 38 -3.71 -4.21 -2.78
CA ASN A 38 -4.68 -4.29 -3.86
C ASN A 38 -5.54 -5.56 -3.76
N HIS A 39 -4.92 -6.69 -3.41
CA HIS A 39 -5.62 -7.95 -3.20
C HIS A 39 -6.55 -7.87 -1.98
N ALA A 40 -6.05 -7.38 -0.85
CA ALA A 40 -6.83 -7.20 0.37
C ALA A 40 -8.02 -6.24 0.16
N ALA A 41 -7.83 -5.17 -0.61
CA ALA A 41 -8.89 -4.22 -0.93
C ALA A 41 -9.89 -4.74 -1.98
N GLY A 42 -9.56 -5.80 -2.73
CA GLY A 42 -10.39 -6.25 -3.85
C GLY A 42 -10.32 -5.33 -5.09
N GLY A 43 -9.27 -4.52 -5.23
CA GLY A 43 -9.12 -3.58 -6.35
C GLY A 43 -7.85 -2.73 -6.27
N LYS A 44 -7.46 -2.13 -7.41
CA LYS A 44 -6.28 -1.24 -7.48
C LYS A 44 -6.49 0.02 -6.63
N GLN A 45 -5.55 0.30 -5.74
CA GLN A 45 -5.52 1.48 -4.89
C GLN A 45 -4.62 2.59 -5.46
N ASP A 46 -4.87 3.82 -5.03
CA ASP A 46 -4.01 4.97 -5.29
C ASP A 46 -3.02 5.13 -4.13
N TYR A 47 -1.73 4.99 -4.44
CA TYR A 47 -0.64 5.12 -3.48
C TYR A 47 0.15 6.41 -3.65
N GLU A 48 -0.17 7.22 -4.66
CA GLU A 48 0.53 8.48 -4.94
C GLU A 48 -0.01 9.61 -4.06
N LYS A 49 -1.29 9.53 -3.70
CA LYS A 49 -1.94 10.49 -2.81
C LYS A 49 -1.89 10.06 -1.36
N GLU A 50 -1.79 11.05 -0.48
CA GLU A 50 -1.96 10.83 0.95
C GLU A 50 -3.34 10.24 1.24
N GLY A 51 -3.34 9.16 2.03
CA GLY A 51 -4.54 8.37 2.28
C GLY A 51 -4.20 7.01 2.89
N GLN A 52 -5.25 6.26 3.20
CA GLN A 52 -5.14 5.00 3.94
C GLN A 52 -4.29 3.94 3.21
N ALA A 53 -4.43 3.81 1.89
CA ALA A 53 -3.66 2.85 1.10
C ALA A 53 -2.15 3.15 1.14
N ARG A 54 -1.77 4.43 1.04
CA ARG A 54 -0.37 4.88 1.12
C ARG A 54 0.20 4.69 2.53
N ALA A 55 -0.57 5.06 3.57
CA ALA A 55 -0.17 4.82 4.95
C ALA A 55 0.09 3.33 5.23
N LEU A 56 -0.84 2.45 4.84
CA LEU A 56 -0.68 1.00 4.99
C LEU A 56 0.53 0.44 4.23
N LEU A 57 0.85 1.00 3.07
CA LEU A 57 2.03 0.60 2.31
C LEU A 57 3.34 0.94 3.06
N PHE A 58 3.37 2.07 3.76
CA PHE A 58 4.53 2.50 4.55
C PHE A 58 4.71 1.60 5.77
N GLU A 59 3.61 1.30 6.48
CA GLU A 59 3.61 0.35 7.58
C GLU A 59 4.04 -1.04 7.11
N TYR A 60 3.49 -1.53 5.99
CA TYR A 60 3.92 -2.80 5.39
C TYR A 60 5.42 -2.80 5.12
N ALA A 61 5.96 -1.72 4.53
CA ALA A 61 7.39 -1.61 4.27
C ALA A 61 8.22 -1.63 5.55
N MET A 62 7.79 -0.96 6.61
CA MET A 62 8.44 -0.98 7.93
C MET A 62 8.46 -2.39 8.52
N TYR A 63 7.33 -3.09 8.54
CA TYR A 63 7.24 -4.46 9.06
C TYR A 63 8.10 -5.45 8.28
N VAL A 64 8.17 -5.33 6.94
CA VAL A 64 9.07 -6.17 6.14
C VAL A 64 10.53 -5.83 6.43
N ASN A 65 10.87 -4.55 6.56
CA ASN A 65 12.25 -4.12 6.79
C ASN A 65 12.75 -4.52 8.19
N SER A 66 11.87 -4.52 9.20
CA SER A 66 12.19 -4.96 10.57
C SER A 66 12.15 -6.48 10.76
N GLY A 67 11.68 -7.24 9.76
CA GLY A 67 11.55 -8.69 9.85
C GLY A 67 10.33 -9.18 10.63
N ALA A 68 9.36 -8.31 10.89
CA ALA A 68 8.16 -8.61 11.68
C ALA A 68 6.90 -8.77 10.81
N LEU A 69 7.03 -9.06 9.51
CA LEU A 69 5.88 -9.12 8.58
C LEU A 69 4.72 -10.02 9.07
N ASN A 70 5.01 -11.07 9.85
CA ASN A 70 4.00 -11.95 10.44
C ASN A 70 3.01 -11.23 11.37
N GLU A 71 3.35 -10.06 11.90
CA GLU A 71 2.50 -9.27 12.80
C GLU A 71 1.65 -8.23 12.07
N PHE A 72 2.06 -7.83 10.86
CA PHE A 72 1.44 -6.74 10.10
C PHE A 72 -0.07 -6.92 9.94
N GLN A 73 -0.49 -8.10 9.48
CA GLN A 73 -1.90 -8.36 9.22
C GLN A 73 -2.76 -8.33 10.49
N GLN A 74 -2.20 -8.74 11.64
CA GLN A 74 -2.93 -8.68 12.91
C GLN A 74 -3.06 -7.23 13.40
N ASN A 75 -1.98 -6.45 13.29
CA ASN A 75 -1.95 -5.08 13.79
C ASN A 75 -2.80 -4.12 12.95
N TYR A 76 -2.90 -4.36 11.63
CA TYR A 76 -3.66 -3.51 10.70
C TYR A 76 -4.92 -4.18 10.15
N LEU A 77 -5.44 -5.20 10.84
CA LEU A 77 -6.63 -5.92 10.39
C LEU A 77 -7.81 -4.98 10.17
N HIS A 78 -8.02 -4.02 11.07
CA HIS A 78 -9.12 -3.09 10.98
C HIS A 78 -9.00 -2.18 9.77
N GLU A 79 -7.82 -1.65 9.51
CA GLU A 79 -7.51 -0.77 8.40
C GLU A 79 -7.62 -1.51 7.06
N LEU A 80 -7.19 -2.77 7.00
CA LEU A 80 -7.34 -3.62 5.82
C LEU A 80 -8.82 -3.88 5.51
N MET A 81 -9.64 -4.17 6.52
CA MET A 81 -11.09 -4.32 6.35
C MET A 81 -11.75 -3.02 5.87
N MET A 82 -11.35 -1.87 6.46
CA MET A 82 -11.85 -0.57 6.02
C MET A 82 -11.47 -0.26 4.57
N LEU A 83 -10.25 -0.60 4.15
CA LEU A 83 -9.80 -0.44 2.78
C LEU A 83 -10.64 -1.28 1.81
N GLN A 84 -10.96 -2.53 2.18
CA GLN A 84 -11.86 -3.39 1.41
C GLN A 84 -13.27 -2.80 1.31
N ILE A 85 -13.87 -2.38 2.44
CA ILE A 85 -15.23 -1.80 2.47
C ILE A 85 -15.32 -0.57 1.57
N HIS A 86 -14.34 0.34 1.64
CA HIS A 86 -14.32 1.53 0.78
C HIS A 86 -14.28 1.17 -0.71
N GLN A 87 -13.51 0.15 -1.07
CA GLN A 87 -13.41 -0.31 -2.45
C GLN A 87 -14.71 -0.97 -2.92
N GLU A 88 -15.37 -1.77 -2.07
CA GLU A 88 -16.67 -2.38 -2.37
C GLU A 88 -17.76 -1.33 -2.59
N VAL A 89 -17.84 -0.30 -1.73
CA VAL A 89 -18.77 0.83 -1.90
C VAL A 89 -18.53 1.54 -3.23
N LYS A 90 -17.27 1.82 -3.57
CA LYS A 90 -16.89 2.46 -4.84
C LYS A 90 -17.31 1.62 -6.04
N ASN A 91 -17.13 0.29 -5.98
CA ASN A 91 -17.54 -0.61 -7.04
C ASN A 91 -19.07 -0.61 -7.21
N TYR A 92 -19.82 -0.69 -6.11
CA TYR A 92 -21.29 -0.66 -6.12
C TYR A 92 -21.84 0.65 -6.71
N GLU A 93 -21.26 1.80 -6.35
CA GLU A 93 -21.64 3.08 -6.93
C GLU A 93 -21.35 3.14 -8.44
N ALA A 94 -20.23 2.58 -8.89
CA ALA A 94 -19.89 2.52 -10.30
C ALA A 94 -20.86 1.65 -11.12
N GLU A 95 -21.23 0.47 -10.59
CA GLU A 95 -22.22 -0.42 -11.20
C GLU A 95 -23.59 0.26 -11.32
N LYS A 96 -24.08 0.87 -10.23
CA LYS A 96 -25.36 1.57 -10.23
C LYS A 96 -25.41 2.72 -11.24
N ASN A 97 -24.31 3.47 -11.39
CA ASN A 97 -24.25 4.57 -12.35
C ASN A 97 -24.18 4.08 -13.81
N ALA A 98 -23.64 2.88 -14.05
CA ALA A 98 -23.61 2.27 -15.38
C ALA A 98 -24.98 1.75 -15.84
N ASP A 99 -25.81 1.25 -14.91
CA ASP A 99 -27.15 0.73 -15.21
C ASP A 99 -28.22 1.82 -15.47
N VAL A 100 -27.91 3.09 -15.17
CA VAL A 100 -28.84 4.23 -15.32
C VAL A 100 -28.60 5.02 -16.62
N GLN A 101 -27.66 4.59 -17.47
CA GLN A 101 -27.28 5.25 -18.73
C GLN A 101 -27.75 4.55 -20.00
#